data_AF-A0A952HGP4-F1
#
_entry.id   AF-A0A952HGP4-F1
#
_cell.length_a   1.000
_cell.length_b   1.000
_cell.length_c   1.000
_cell.angle_alpha   90.00
_cell.angle_beta   90.00
_cell.angle_gamma   90.00
#
_symmetry.space_group_name_H-M   'P 1'
#
loop_
_entity.id
_entity.type
_entity.pdbx_description
1 polymer ?
#
loop_
_entity_poly.entity_id
_entity_poly.type
_entity_poly.pdbx_seq_one_letter_code
_entity_poly.pdbx_strand_id
1 'polypeptide(L)'
;MDFINALILGLVQGLTEFLPISSSAHIRIVGELLGTGADPGARFTAIIQLGTEAAVLLYFWRDITRIIAQWFRALFGRIPRNDPDARMGWLVIVGSIPIVV
;
A
#
# COMPACT_ATOMS: atom_id res chain seq x y z
N MET A 1 -11.66 -16.15 14.09
CA MET A 1 -12.37 -14.96 13.59
C MET A 1 -13.56 -15.42 12.78
N ASP A 2 -14.75 -14.93 13.10
CA ASP A 2 -15.94 -15.20 12.28
C ASP A 2 -15.85 -14.43 10.95
N PHE A 3 -16.56 -14.92 9.92
CA PHE A 3 -16.56 -14.29 8.59
C PHE A 3 -17.09 -12.85 8.63
N ILE A 4 -18.12 -12.57 9.43
CA ILE A 4 -18.68 -11.22 9.54
C ILE A 4 -17.65 -10.27 10.16
N ASN A 5 -16.95 -10.72 11.21
CA ASN A 5 -15.88 -9.91 11.83
C ASN A 5 -14.73 -9.65 10.84
N ALA A 6 -14.35 -10.65 10.04
CA ALA A 6 -13.33 -10.49 9.02
C ALA A 6 -13.75 -9.49 7.93
N LEU A 7 -15.02 -9.52 7.50
CA LEU A 7 -15.57 -8.57 6.54
C LEU A 7 -15.57 -7.14 7.09
N ILE A 8 -16.03 -6.95 8.33
CA ILE A 8 -16.07 -5.63 8.98
C ILE A 8 -14.65 -5.06 9.11
N LEU A 9 -13.71 -5.83 9.64
CA LEU A 9 -12.32 -5.38 9.79
C LEU A 9 -11.65 -5.12 8.43
N GLY A 10 -11.94 -5.95 7.42
CA GLY A 10 -11.45 -5.72 6.05
C GLY A 10 -11.97 -4.41 5.45
N LEU A 11 -13.26 -4.08 5.66
CA LEU A 11 -13.82 -2.80 5.23
C LEU A 11 -13.20 -1.62 5.97
N VAL A 12 -13.03 -1.74 7.29
CA VAL A 12 -12.36 -0.70 8.09
C VAL A 12 -10.94 -0.46 7.60
N GLN A 13 -10.15 -1.52 7.38
CA GLN A 13 -8.81 -1.42 6.81
C GLN A 13 -8.84 -0.72 5.45
N GLY A 14 -9.68 -1.19 4.52
CA GLY A 14 -9.77 -0.64 3.17
C GLY A 14 -10.15 0.85 3.13
N LEU A 15 -11.02 1.29 4.04
CA LEU A 15 -11.44 2.70 4.11
C LEU A 15 -10.40 3.58 4.82
N THR A 16 -9.68 3.06 5.80
CA THR A 16 -8.80 3.85 6.67
C THR A 16 -7.35 3.86 6.23
N GLU A 17 -6.89 2.87 5.45
CA GLU A 17 -5.50 2.79 5.00
C GLU A 17 -5.08 3.95 4.10
N PHE A 18 -6.00 4.42 3.25
CA PHE A 18 -5.72 5.51 2.30
C PHE A 18 -5.97 6.90 2.89
N LEU A 19 -6.57 6.96 4.08
CA LEU A 19 -6.84 8.19 4.79
C LEU A 19 -5.76 8.40 5.86
N PRO A 20 -5.26 9.62 6.07
CA PRO A 20 -4.23 9.91 7.08
C PRO A 20 -4.83 9.94 8.51
N ILE A 21 -5.49 8.85 8.90
CA ILE A 21 -6.23 8.70 10.17
C ILE A 21 -5.81 7.47 10.99
N SER A 22 -4.72 6.79 10.60
CA SER A 22 -4.20 5.57 11.23
C SER A 22 -5.14 4.37 11.16
N SER A 23 -4.97 3.52 10.15
CA SER A 23 -5.72 2.26 9.99
C SER A 23 -5.50 1.29 11.15
N SER A 24 -4.26 1.18 11.63
CA SER A 24 -3.91 0.30 12.76
C SER A 24 -4.70 0.61 14.04
N ALA A 25 -4.94 1.90 14.34
CA ALA A 25 -5.74 2.30 15.48
C ALA A 25 -7.21 1.90 15.31
N HIS A 26 -7.78 2.12 14.13
CA HIS A 26 -9.16 1.75 13.83
C HIS A 26 -9.38 0.23 13.89
N ILE A 27 -8.43 -0.57 13.36
CA ILE A 27 -8.49 -2.04 13.42
C ILE A 27 -8.45 -2.53 14.86
N ARG A 28 -7.62 -1.94 15.71
CA ARG A 28 -7.56 -2.28 17.13
C ARG A 28 -8.87 -1.96 17.86
N ILE A 29 -9.38 -0.74 17.70
CA ILE A 29 -10.61 -0.29 18.37
C ILE A 29 -11.80 -1.15 17.93
N VAL A 30 -11.96 -1.37 16.62
CA VAL A 30 -13.07 -2.18 16.10
C VAL A 30 -12.93 -3.65 16.51
N GLY A 31 -11.70 -4.19 16.54
CA GLY A 31 -11.44 -5.55 17.01
C GLY A 31 -11.81 -5.76 18.49
N GLU A 32 -11.54 -4.77 19.35
CA GLU A 32 -11.97 -4.79 20.75
C GLU A 32 -13.50 -4.73 20.86
N LEU A 33 -14.17 -3.88 20.08
CA LEU A 33 -15.64 -3.75 20.07
C LEU A 33 -16.35 -5.02 19.56
N LEU A 34 -15.76 -5.73 18.60
CA LEU A 34 -16.30 -7.00 18.08
C LEU A 34 -16.04 -8.20 19.01
N GLY A 35 -15.42 -7.98 20.17
CA GLY A 35 -15.09 -9.04 21.13
C GLY A 35 -14.02 -10.01 20.63
N THR A 36 -13.25 -9.64 19.60
CA THR A 36 -12.20 -10.49 19.03
C THR A 36 -10.89 -10.50 19.82
N GLY A 37 -10.84 -9.77 20.93
CA GLY A 37 -9.61 -9.51 21.71
C GLY A 37 -8.86 -8.27 21.20
N ALA A 38 -7.79 -7.89 21.88
CA ALA A 38 -7.03 -6.66 21.62
C ALA A 38 -6.21 -6.68 20.31
N ASP A 39 -6.06 -7.86 19.69
CA ASP A 39 -5.34 -8.01 18.43
C ASP A 39 -6.10 -9.01 17.55
N PRO A 40 -6.65 -8.60 16.39
CA PRO A 40 -7.24 -9.51 15.39
C PRO A 40 -6.28 -10.60 14.91
N GLY A 41 -5.02 -10.52 15.35
CA GLY A 41 -3.96 -11.47 15.15
C GLY A 41 -3.06 -10.94 14.05
N ALA A 42 -1.75 -10.89 14.32
CA ALA A 42 -0.74 -10.38 13.39
C ALA A 42 -0.88 -10.96 11.96
N ARG A 43 -1.28 -12.23 11.83
CA ARG A 43 -1.55 -12.88 10.53
C ARG A 43 -2.70 -12.22 9.77
N PHE A 44 -3.82 -11.93 10.45
CA PHE A 44 -4.97 -11.30 9.81
C PHE A 44 -4.64 -9.86 9.40
N THR A 45 -4.03 -9.09 10.30
CA THR A 45 -3.60 -7.71 10.02
C THR A 45 -2.65 -7.64 8.82
N ALA A 46 -1.69 -8.56 8.71
CA ALA A 46 -0.80 -8.64 7.55
C ALA A 46 -1.57 -8.94 6.25
N ILE A 47 -2.53 -9.88 6.28
CA ILE A 47 -3.32 -10.25 5.10
C ILE A 47 -4.18 -9.07 4.60
N ILE A 48 -4.87 -8.36 5.50
CA ILE A 48 -5.71 -7.22 5.10
C ILE A 48 -4.87 -6.04 4.59
N GLN A 49 -3.66 -5.82 5.14
CA GLN A 49 -2.71 -4.83 4.62
C GLN A 49 -2.24 -5.19 3.21
N LEU A 50 -1.90 -6.46 2.96
CA LEU A 50 -1.59 -6.93 1.60
C LEU A 50 -2.77 -6.72 0.64
N GLY A 51 -4.01 -6.85 1.12
CA GLY A 51 -5.21 -6.54 0.35
C GLY A 51 -5.27 -5.07 -0.08
N THR A 52 -4.96 -4.13 0.83
CA THR A 52 -4.91 -2.70 0.50
C THR A 52 -3.73 -2.35 -0.41
N GLU A 53 -2.57 -2.98 -0.23
CA GLU A 53 -1.42 -2.81 -1.12
C GLU A 53 -1.72 -3.32 -2.53
N ALA A 54 -2.35 -4.49 -2.64
CA ALA A 54 -2.79 -5.04 -3.92
C ALA A 54 -3.80 -4.10 -4.62
N ALA A 55 -4.70 -3.45 -3.88
CA ALA A 55 -5.61 -2.46 -4.44
C ALA A 55 -4.86 -1.26 -5.07
N VAL A 56 -3.80 -0.77 -4.42
CA VAL A 56 -2.93 0.30 -4.97
C VAL A 56 -2.21 -0.17 -6.23
N LEU A 57 -1.62 -1.36 -6.20
CA LEU A 57 -0.91 -1.93 -7.36
C LEU A 57 -1.84 -2.12 -8.56
N LEU A 58 -3.07 -2.57 -8.33
CA LEU A 58 -4.08 -2.74 -9.38
C LEU A 58 -4.58 -1.40 -9.91
N TYR A 59 -4.88 -0.44 -9.03
CA TYR A 59 -5.38 0.87 -9.41
C TYR A 59 -4.35 1.67 -10.23
N PHE A 60 -3.10 1.72 -9.76
CA PHE A 60 -2.00 2.44 -10.40
C PHE A 60 -1.19 1.58 -11.38
N TRP A 61 -1.66 0.38 -11.75
CA TRP A 61 -0.91 -0.58 -12.57
C TRP A 61 -0.33 0.06 -13.84
N ARG A 62 -1.13 0.87 -14.55
CA ARG A 62 -0.71 1.54 -15.78
C ARG A 62 0.34 2.62 -15.54
N ASP A 63 0.23 3.38 -14.47
CA ASP A 63 1.20 4.43 -14.14
C ASP A 63 2.51 3.82 -13.64
N ILE A 64 2.44 2.81 -12.76
CA ILE A 64 3.61 2.08 -12.26
C ILE A 64 4.37 1.45 -13.43
N THR A 65 3.70 0.70 -14.30
CA THR A 65 4.36 0.06 -15.44
C THR A 65 4.93 1.07 -16.44
N ARG A 66 4.26 2.22 -16.66
CA ARG A 66 4.78 3.33 -17.47
C ARG A 66 6.06 3.90 -16.85
N ILE A 67 6.02 4.27 -15.57
CA ILE A 67 7.17 4.85 -14.86
C ILE A 67 8.37 3.89 -14.88
N ILE A 68 8.16 2.62 -14.57
CA ILE A 68 9.22 1.59 -14.60
C ILE A 68 9.81 1.48 -16.01
N ALA A 69 8.97 1.38 -17.04
CA ALA A 69 9.44 1.24 -18.42
C ALA A 69 10.24 2.46 -18.89
N GLN A 70 9.78 3.68 -18.61
CA GLN A 70 10.49 4.91 -18.98
C GLN A 70 11.79 5.05 -18.20
N TRP A 71 11.78 4.76 -16.89
CA TRP A 71 12.98 4.77 -16.07
C TRP A 71 14.07 3.82 -16.60
N PHE A 72 13.71 2.57 -16.95
CA PHE A 72 14.65 1.62 -17.56
C PHE A 72 15.16 2.12 -18.93
N ARG A 73 14.28 2.65 -19.79
CA ARG A 73 14.69 3.20 -21.09
C ARG A 73 15.66 4.37 -20.93
N ALA A 74 15.44 5.25 -19.95
CA ALA A 74 16.31 6.38 -19.67
C ALA A 74 17.68 5.92 -19.14
N LEU A 75 17.70 4.87 -18.31
CA LEU A 75 18.94 4.26 -17.80
C LEU A 75 19.84 3.74 -18.93
N PHE A 76 19.25 3.14 -19.96
CA PHE A 76 19.97 2.64 -21.15
C PHE A 76 20.15 3.69 -22.25
N GLY A 77 19.87 4.97 -21.99
CA GLY A 77 20.06 6.06 -22.95
C GLY A 77 19.13 6.01 -24.16
N ARG A 78 18.03 5.24 -24.10
CA ARG A 78 17.04 5.13 -25.19
C ARG A 78 16.04 6.29 -25.21
N ILE A 79 15.92 7.03 -24.11
CA ILE A 79 15.12 8.26 -24.01
C ILE A 79 15.91 9.32 -23.21
N PRO A 80 15.55 10.61 -23.33
CA PRO A 80 16.17 11.68 -22.55
C PRO A 80 16.04 11.44 -21.03
N ARG A 81 17.12 11.72 -20.29
CA ARG A 81 17.10 11.64 -18.81
C ARG A 81 16.15 12.65 -18.13
N ASN A 82 15.74 13.67 -18.87
CA ASN A 82 14.78 14.68 -18.41
C ASN A 82 13.32 14.28 -18.66
N ASP A 83 13.06 13.04 -19.09
CA ASP A 83 11.70 12.51 -19.19
C ASP A 83 11.01 12.54 -17.81
N PRO A 84 9.78 13.10 -17.71
CA PRO A 84 9.09 13.24 -16.43
C PRO A 84 8.86 11.90 -15.71
N ASP A 85 8.51 10.84 -16.44
CA ASP A 85 8.26 9.51 -15.85
C ASP A 85 9.58 8.88 -15.37
N ALA A 86 10.68 9.07 -16.11
CA ALA A 86 12.01 8.63 -15.67
C ALA A 86 12.48 9.38 -14.41
N ARG A 87 12.21 10.68 -14.30
CA ARG A 87 12.50 11.46 -13.09
C ARG A 87 11.65 10.98 -11.91
N MET A 88 10.36 10.69 -12.14
CA MET A 88 9.50 10.10 -11.12
C MET A 88 10.05 8.78 -10.59
N GLY A 89 10.58 7.91 -11.45
CA GLY A 89 11.23 6.66 -11.02
C GLY A 89 12.39 6.90 -10.05
N TRP A 90 13.26 7.88 -10.33
CA TRP A 90 14.34 8.25 -9.40
C TRP A 90 13.83 8.85 -8.09
N LEU A 91 12.81 9.70 -8.14
CA LEU A 91 12.21 10.29 -6.95
C LEU A 91 11.59 9.23 -6.04
N VAL A 92 10.93 8.21 -6.60
CA VAL A 92 10.39 7.09 -5.83
C VAL A 92 11.52 6.28 -5.18
N ILE A 93 12.60 5.98 -5.90
CA ILE A 93 13.76 5.26 -5.34
C ILE A 93 14.38 6.05 -4.19
N VAL A 94 14.74 7.32 -4.41
CA VAL A 94 15.38 8.17 -3.40
C VAL A 94 14.45 8.38 -2.20
N GLY A 95 13.15 8.58 -2.44
CA GLY A 95 12.15 8.73 -1.38
C GLY A 95 11.91 7.46 -0.56
N SER A 96 12.21 6.28 -1.11
CA SER A 96 12.03 5.00 -0.42
C SER A 96 13.25 4.56 0.40
N ILE A 97 14.46 5.08 0.11
CA ILE A 97 15.69 4.72 0.84
C ILE A 97 15.57 4.94 2.35
N PRO A 98 15.05 6.09 2.86
CA PRO A 98 14.90 6.32 4.30
C PRO A 98 13.93 5.37 5.02
N ILE A 99 13.08 4.65 4.29
CA ILE A 99 12.16 3.67 4.88
C ILE A 99 12.91 2.34 5.17
N VAL A 100 13.98 2.06 4.44
CA VAL A 100 14.72 0.79 4.48
C VAL A 100 15.93 0.83 5.42
N VAL A 101 16.52 2.01 5.65
CA VAL A 101 17.74 2.22 6.48
C VAL A 101 17.35 2.74 7.86
#